data_AF-A0A8T4HCB8-F1
#
_entry.id   AF-A0A8T4HCB8-F1
#
_cell.length_a   1.000
_cell.length_b   1.000
_cell.length_c   1.000
_cell.angle_alpha   90.00
_cell.angle_beta   90.00
_cell.angle_gamma   90.00
#
_symmetry.space_group_name_H-M   'P 1'
#
loop_
_entity.id
_entity.type
_entity.pdbx_description
1 polymer ?
#
loop_
_entity_poly.entity_id
_entity_poly.type
_entity_poly.pdbx_seq_one_letter_code
_entity_poly.pdbx_strand_id
1 'polypeptide(L)'
;MTVLVPQLKEEALNACLKKVNERIYHAEYALVQAREASNDDTKSSAGDKYETTREMMQQDIARNMQQLQEAQKEKIILDSITVDKVCNKAELGALVKTNRGIFYLAVSIGAVDILKNKIFAISQSSPIGQLLKGKEVGHEIQFNGVTQQILEII
;
A
#
# COMPACT_ATOMS: atom_id res chain seq x y z
N MET A 1 18.38 -8.64 23.48
CA MET A 1 17.70 -9.56 22.56
C MET A 1 17.64 -8.84 21.23
N THR A 2 18.66 -9.03 20.39
CA THR A 2 18.80 -8.34 19.11
C THR A 2 17.80 -8.97 18.16
N VAL A 3 16.72 -8.25 17.82
CA VAL A 3 15.86 -8.66 16.71
C VAL A 3 16.76 -8.69 15.47
N LEU A 4 16.87 -9.84 14.83
CA LEU A 4 17.65 -9.98 13.62
C LEU A 4 17.01 -9.09 12.55
N VAL A 5 17.80 -8.11 12.09
CA VAL A 5 17.46 -7.13 11.06
C VAL A 5 16.70 -7.73 9.85
N PRO A 6 17.06 -8.93 9.31
CA PRO A 6 16.29 -9.59 8.25
C PRO A 6 14.85 -9.93 8.64
N GLN A 7 14.63 -10.36 9.89
CA GLN A 7 13.31 -10.76 10.39
C GLN A 7 12.33 -9.59 10.38
N LEU A 8 12.79 -8.37 10.66
CA LEU A 8 11.92 -7.19 10.69
C LEU A 8 11.45 -6.80 9.28
N LYS A 9 12.34 -6.88 8.28
CA LYS A 9 11.99 -6.64 6.86
C LYS A 9 11.01 -7.70 6.36
N GLU A 10 11.27 -8.96 6.67
CA GLU A 10 10.42 -10.08 6.26
C GLU A 10 9.00 -9.93 6.81
N GLU A 11 8.87 -9.67 8.11
CA GLU A 11 7.58 -9.44 8.77
C GLU A 11 6.86 -8.20 8.20
N ALA A 12 7.61 -7.13 7.87
CA ALA A 12 7.04 -5.94 7.24
C ALA A 12 6.51 -6.23 5.83
N LEU A 13 7.27 -6.98 5.02
CA LEU A 13 6.84 -7.40 3.70
C LEU A 13 5.60 -8.29 3.78
N ASN A 14 5.60 -9.29 4.66
CA ASN A 14 4.49 -10.20 4.87
C ASN A 14 3.21 -9.48 5.33
N ALA A 15 3.34 -8.52 6.25
CA ALA A 15 2.22 -7.68 6.68
C ALA A 15 1.65 -6.85 5.52
N CYS A 16 2.51 -6.32 4.65
CA CYS A 16 2.08 -5.60 3.45
C CYS A 16 1.36 -6.53 2.46
N LEU A 17 1.97 -7.68 2.14
CA LEU A 17 1.40 -8.68 1.21
C LEU A 17 0.04 -9.16 1.68
N LYS A 18 -0.12 -9.46 2.98
CA LYS A 18 -1.39 -9.85 3.57
C LYS A 18 -2.48 -8.80 3.30
N LYS A 19 -2.22 -7.53 3.63
CA LYS A 19 -3.18 -6.45 3.45
C LYS A 19 -3.50 -6.16 1.98
N VAL A 20 -2.52 -6.25 1.09
CA VAL A 20 -2.75 -6.08 -0.35
C VAL A 20 -3.60 -7.24 -0.90
N ASN A 21 -3.31 -8.47 -0.51
CA ASN A 21 -4.10 -9.63 -0.93
C ASN A 21 -5.54 -9.56 -0.40
N GLU A 22 -5.76 -9.10 0.84
CA GLU A 22 -7.10 -8.82 1.37
C GLU A 22 -7.83 -7.76 0.53
N ARG A 23 -7.15 -6.66 0.14
CA ARG A 23 -7.73 -5.64 -0.76
C ARG A 23 -8.10 -6.19 -2.13
N ILE A 24 -7.23 -7.01 -2.72
CA ILE A 24 -7.50 -7.69 -4.01
C ILE A 24 -8.75 -8.56 -3.87
N TYR A 25 -8.80 -9.43 -2.86
CA TYR A 25 -9.94 -10.30 -2.61
C TYR A 25 -11.25 -9.52 -2.46
N HIS A 26 -11.26 -8.47 -1.66
CA HIS A 26 -12.45 -7.64 -1.47
C HIS A 26 -12.88 -6.90 -2.73
N ALA A 27 -11.93 -6.37 -3.52
CA ALA A 27 -12.24 -5.69 -4.79
C ALA A 27 -12.78 -6.67 -5.85
N GLU A 28 -12.22 -7.88 -5.94
CA GLU A 28 -12.73 -8.93 -6.82
C GLU A 28 -14.16 -9.35 -6.43
N TYR A 29 -14.39 -9.58 -5.14
CA TYR A 29 -15.71 -9.90 -4.63
C TYR A 29 -16.73 -8.79 -4.93
N ALA A 30 -16.39 -7.53 -4.64
CA ALA A 30 -17.26 -6.38 -4.91
C ALA A 30 -17.55 -6.22 -6.42
N LEU A 31 -16.57 -6.50 -7.28
CA LEU A 31 -16.75 -6.47 -8.73
C LEU A 31 -17.72 -7.54 -9.22
N VAL A 32 -17.67 -8.75 -8.66
CA VAL A 32 -18.64 -9.83 -8.96
C VAL A 32 -20.04 -9.38 -8.55
N GLN A 33 -20.20 -8.89 -7.32
CA GLN A 33 -21.51 -8.43 -6.83
C GLN A 33 -22.08 -7.28 -7.66
N ALA A 34 -21.26 -6.30 -8.04
CA ALA A 34 -21.70 -5.19 -8.90
C ALA A 34 -22.16 -5.65 -10.29
N ARG A 35 -21.51 -6.69 -10.85
CA ARG A 35 -21.90 -7.27 -12.14
C ARG A 35 -23.20 -8.08 -12.05
N GLU A 36 -23.37 -8.86 -10.99
CA GLU A 36 -24.60 -9.63 -10.75
C GLU A 36 -25.80 -8.69 -10.59
N ALA A 37 -25.68 -7.65 -9.75
CA ALA A 37 -26.71 -6.64 -9.58
C ALA A 37 -27.06 -5.94 -10.90
N SER A 38 -26.06 -5.60 -11.72
CA SER A 38 -26.29 -4.99 -13.02
C SER A 38 -27.04 -5.90 -14.00
N ASN A 39 -26.84 -7.21 -13.94
CA ASN A 39 -27.53 -8.16 -14.81
C ASN A 39 -28.99 -8.35 -14.39
N ASP A 40 -29.26 -8.43 -13.09
CA ASP A 40 -30.62 -8.61 -12.57
C ASP A 40 -31.54 -7.40 -12.87
N ASP A 41 -30.98 -6.18 -12.83
CA ASP A 41 -31.71 -4.94 -13.16
C ASP A 41 -32.02 -4.80 -14.66
N THR A 42 -31.18 -5.36 -15.53
CA THR A 42 -31.43 -5.36 -16.99
C THR A 42 -32.54 -6.32 -17.42
N LYS A 43 -32.86 -7.32 -16.59
CA LYS A 43 -33.89 -8.33 -16.90
C LYS A 43 -35.31 -7.90 -16.47
N SER A 44 -35.42 -6.89 -15.61
CA SER A 44 -36.64 -6.62 -14.82
C SER A 44 -37.42 -5.36 -15.19
N SER A 45 -37.09 -4.58 -16.23
CA SER A 45 -37.82 -3.30 -16.45
C SER A 45 -37.92 -2.82 -17.92
N ALA A 46 -39.02 -2.12 -18.20
CA ALA A 46 -39.42 -1.59 -19.50
C ALA A 46 -39.52 -0.03 -19.45
N GLY A 47 -38.66 0.69 -20.19
CA GLY A 47 -38.82 2.13 -20.50
C GLY A 47 -37.85 3.12 -19.81
N ASP A 48 -37.73 4.34 -20.38
CA ASP A 48 -36.80 5.50 -20.22
C ASP A 48 -36.14 5.84 -18.86
N LYS A 49 -36.49 5.19 -17.75
CA LYS A 49 -35.87 5.41 -16.43
C LYS A 49 -34.44 4.81 -16.30
N TYR A 50 -33.91 4.25 -17.39
CA TYR A 50 -32.73 3.38 -17.41
C TYR A 50 -31.38 4.10 -17.49
N GLU A 51 -31.30 5.29 -18.08
CA GLU A 51 -29.99 5.91 -18.37
C GLU A 51 -29.20 6.17 -17.09
N THR A 52 -29.81 6.78 -16.07
CA THR A 52 -29.12 7.12 -14.82
C THR A 52 -28.77 5.88 -13.98
N THR A 53 -29.67 4.89 -13.84
CA THR A 53 -29.38 3.67 -13.06
C THR A 53 -28.28 2.84 -13.71
N ARG A 54 -28.28 2.74 -15.04
CA ARG A 54 -27.24 2.03 -15.79
C ARG A 54 -25.89 2.74 -15.68
N GLU A 55 -25.87 4.07 -15.79
CA GLU A 55 -24.66 4.87 -15.59
C GLU A 55 -24.07 4.69 -14.19
N MET A 56 -24.91 4.72 -13.14
CA MET A 56 -24.48 4.49 -11.76
C MET A 56 -23.86 3.09 -11.58
N MET A 57 -24.50 2.05 -12.14
CA MET A 57 -23.95 0.68 -12.07
C MET A 57 -22.61 0.55 -12.82
N GLN A 58 -22.48 1.19 -13.99
CA GLN A 58 -21.21 1.21 -14.71
C GLN A 58 -20.12 1.99 -13.95
N GLN A 59 -20.48 3.08 -13.29
CA GLN A 59 -19.55 3.85 -12.46
C GLN A 59 -19.06 3.03 -11.26
N ASP A 60 -19.95 2.27 -10.60
CA ASP A 60 -19.59 1.37 -9.51
C ASP A 60 -18.68 0.23 -9.99
N ILE A 61 -18.97 -0.38 -11.14
CA ILE A 61 -18.09 -1.39 -11.75
C ILE A 61 -16.71 -0.78 -12.05
N ALA A 62 -16.65 0.40 -12.67
CA ALA A 62 -15.41 1.08 -13.00
C ALA A 62 -14.59 1.41 -11.74
N ARG A 63 -15.24 1.87 -10.66
CA ARG A 63 -14.59 2.15 -9.38
C ARG A 63 -13.95 0.89 -8.79
N ASN A 64 -14.68 -0.24 -8.76
CA ASN A 64 -14.15 -1.51 -8.24
C ASN A 64 -13.00 -2.04 -9.12
N MET A 65 -13.09 -1.92 -10.45
CA MET A 65 -11.99 -2.26 -11.35
C MET A 65 -10.74 -1.42 -11.09
N GLN A 66 -10.90 -0.12 -10.88
CA GLN A 66 -9.78 0.77 -10.56
C GLN A 66 -9.11 0.35 -9.25
N GLN A 67 -9.88 0.09 -8.19
CA GLN A 67 -9.35 -0.37 -6.90
C GLN A 67 -8.60 -1.69 -7.02
N LEU A 68 -9.13 -2.64 -7.81
CA LEU A 68 -8.47 -3.91 -8.09
C LEU A 68 -7.14 -3.70 -8.82
N GLN A 69 -7.13 -2.86 -9.86
CA GLN A 69 -5.92 -2.57 -10.64
C GLN A 69 -4.84 -1.90 -9.77
N GLU A 70 -5.22 -0.97 -8.90
CA GLU A 70 -4.31 -0.31 -7.95
C GLU A 70 -3.72 -1.32 -6.97
N ALA A 71 -4.53 -2.19 -6.37
CA ALA A 71 -4.06 -3.23 -5.45
C ALA A 71 -3.14 -4.25 -6.14
N GLN A 72 -3.43 -4.62 -7.40
CA GLN A 72 -2.55 -5.49 -8.20
C GLN A 72 -1.20 -4.83 -8.51
N LYS A 73 -1.18 -3.53 -8.84
CA LYS A 73 0.06 -2.76 -9.04
C LYS A 73 0.91 -2.76 -7.76
N GLU A 74 0.27 -2.55 -6.61
CA GLU A 74 0.95 -2.62 -5.32
C GLU A 74 1.51 -4.02 -5.04
N LYS A 75 0.77 -5.08 -5.37
CA LYS A 75 1.24 -6.46 -5.24
C LYS A 75 2.50 -6.70 -6.07
N ILE A 76 2.52 -6.25 -7.33
CA ILE A 76 3.70 -6.36 -8.20
C ILE A 76 4.92 -5.66 -7.59
N ILE A 77 4.72 -4.48 -6.98
CA ILE A 77 5.79 -3.76 -6.27
C ILE A 77 6.30 -4.61 -5.10
N LEU A 78 5.41 -5.16 -4.26
CA LEU A 78 5.80 -6.00 -3.13
C LEU A 78 6.53 -7.27 -3.55
N ASP A 79 6.04 -7.96 -4.59
CA ASP A 79 6.66 -9.17 -5.14
C ASP A 79 8.07 -8.90 -5.71
N SER A 80 8.38 -7.65 -6.06
CA SER A 80 9.71 -7.25 -6.54
C SER A 80 10.74 -7.00 -5.43
N ILE A 81 10.31 -6.96 -4.16
CA ILE A 81 11.19 -6.68 -3.02
C ILE A 81 11.97 -7.94 -2.65
N THR A 82 13.30 -7.83 -2.64
CA THR A 82 14.19 -8.85 -2.08
C THR A 82 14.55 -8.50 -0.64
N VAL A 83 14.08 -9.28 0.33
CA VAL A 83 14.25 -9.03 1.77
C VAL A 83 15.72 -8.96 2.18
N ASP A 84 16.56 -9.84 1.62
CA ASP A 84 17.99 -9.92 1.95
C ASP A 84 18.85 -8.85 1.27
N LYS A 85 18.24 -7.99 0.45
CA LYS A 85 18.97 -6.86 -0.16
C LYS A 85 19.41 -5.90 0.94
N VAL A 86 20.72 -5.67 1.02
CA VAL A 86 21.31 -4.62 1.85
C VAL A 86 20.99 -3.26 1.22
N CYS A 87 20.39 -2.37 1.99
CA CYS A 87 20.04 -1.02 1.54
C CYS A 87 20.95 0.01 2.20
N ASN A 88 21.76 0.73 1.41
CA ASN A 88 22.59 1.84 1.90
C ASN A 88 21.87 3.20 1.82
N LYS A 89 20.75 3.25 1.10
CA LYS A 89 19.92 4.43 0.89
C LYS A 89 18.47 4.08 1.16
N ALA A 90 17.67 5.09 1.42
CA ALA A 90 16.23 4.97 1.56
C ALA A 90 15.61 4.68 0.18
N GLU A 91 15.47 3.40 -0.14
CA GLU A 91 14.99 2.87 -1.41
C GLU A 91 13.88 1.83 -1.21
N LEU A 92 13.33 1.29 -2.31
CA LEU A 92 12.28 0.28 -2.25
C LEU A 92 12.78 -0.97 -1.51
N GLY A 93 12.01 -1.43 -0.52
CA GLY A 93 12.36 -2.55 0.35
C GLY A 93 13.23 -2.17 1.55
N ALA A 94 13.63 -0.90 1.71
CA ALA A 94 14.43 -0.45 2.85
C ALA A 94 13.55 -0.17 4.09
N LEU A 95 14.08 -0.51 5.26
CA LEU A 95 13.61 -0.01 6.55
C LEU A 95 14.44 1.22 6.93
N VAL A 96 13.78 2.36 7.05
CA VAL A 96 14.40 3.65 7.40
C VAL A 96 13.97 4.03 8.79
N LYS A 97 14.92 4.02 9.73
CA LYS A 97 14.68 4.46 11.10
C LYS A 97 15.15 5.90 11.25
N THR A 98 14.26 6.70 11.80
CA THR A 98 14.53 8.09 12.18
C THR A 98 14.45 8.24 13.69
N ASN A 99 14.83 9.41 14.19
CA ASN A 99 14.56 9.80 15.58
C ASN A 99 13.06 9.98 15.91
N ARG A 100 12.15 9.87 14.93
CA ARG A 100 10.68 10.02 15.11
C ARG A 100 9.87 8.76 14.81
N GLY A 101 10.46 7.75 14.16
CA GLY A 101 9.74 6.54 13.80
C GLY A 101 10.48 5.67 12.79
N ILE A 102 9.90 4.51 12.50
CA ILE A 102 10.42 3.53 11.55
C ILE A 102 9.50 3.49 10.33
N PHE A 103 10.08 3.63 9.15
CA PHE A 103 9.37 3.66 7.87
C PHE A 103 9.85 2.49 7.01
N TYR A 104 8.92 1.73 6.45
CA TYR A 104 9.21 0.73 5.45
C TYR A 104 8.83 1.29 4.08
N LEU A 105 9.83 1.51 3.21
CA LEU A 105 9.60 2.02 1.87
C LEU A 105 9.12 0.90 0.95
N ALA A 106 7.81 0.75 0.82
CA ALA A 106 7.15 -0.25 0.00
C ALA A 106 5.90 0.35 -0.66
N VAL A 107 4.71 0.03 -0.14
CA VAL A 107 3.42 0.55 -0.59
C VAL A 107 2.67 1.21 0.56
N SER A 108 1.64 1.99 0.26
CA SER A 108 0.91 2.82 1.25
C SER A 108 -0.06 1.97 2.09
N ILE A 109 0.48 1.24 3.05
CA ILE A 109 -0.28 0.41 4.00
C ILE A 109 -0.61 1.15 5.31
N GLY A 110 0.21 2.15 5.66
CA GLY A 110 0.12 2.85 6.93
C GLY A 110 0.82 2.10 8.06
N ALA A 111 0.32 2.26 9.29
CA ALA A 111 0.94 1.65 10.46
C ALA A 111 0.70 0.14 10.53
N VAL A 112 1.75 -0.60 10.89
CA VAL A 112 1.74 -2.02 11.21
C VAL A 112 2.58 -2.25 12.48
N ASP A 113 2.03 -3.04 13.40
CA ASP A 113 2.73 -3.40 14.64
C ASP A 113 3.48 -4.73 14.44
N ILE A 114 4.80 -4.67 14.48
CA ILE A 114 5.68 -5.81 14.19
C ILE A 114 6.72 -5.92 15.29
N LEU A 115 6.77 -7.06 15.97
CA LEU A 115 7.77 -7.33 17.02
C LEU A 115 7.86 -6.20 18.07
N LYS A 116 6.70 -5.63 18.46
CA LYS A 116 6.54 -4.48 19.38
C LYS A 116 7.05 -3.14 18.84
N ASN A 117 7.39 -3.06 17.55
CA ASN A 117 7.71 -1.82 16.86
C ASN A 117 6.54 -1.38 16.00
N LYS A 118 6.21 -0.09 16.07
CA LYS A 118 5.28 0.53 15.14
C LYS A 118 6.03 0.94 13.88
N ILE A 119 5.75 0.28 12.77
CA ILE A 119 6.38 0.52 11.47
C ILE A 119 5.34 1.14 10.55
N PHE A 120 5.73 2.20 9.84
CA PHE A 120 4.90 2.83 8.82
C PHE A 120 5.31 2.35 7.44
N ALA A 121 4.53 1.45 6.85
CA ALA A 121 4.72 1.02 5.48
C ALA A 121 4.13 2.08 4.54
N ILE A 122 5.01 2.72 3.77
CA ILE A 122 4.70 3.89 2.95
C ILE A 122 5.22 3.69 1.53
N SER A 123 4.49 4.24 0.55
CA SER A 123 5.01 4.35 -0.82
C SER A 123 6.09 5.43 -0.91
N GLN A 124 7.07 5.22 -1.80
CA GLN A 124 8.03 6.25 -2.21
C GLN A 124 7.36 7.47 -2.88
N SER A 125 6.13 7.33 -3.38
CA SER A 125 5.34 8.44 -3.93
C SER A 125 4.59 9.25 -2.88
N SER A 126 4.50 8.76 -1.62
CA SER A 126 3.85 9.49 -0.53
C SER A 126 4.64 10.75 -0.13
N PRO A 127 4.02 11.78 0.49
CA PRO A 127 4.71 13.01 0.87
C PRO A 127 5.99 12.79 1.67
N ILE A 128 5.97 11.93 2.69
CA ILE A 128 7.19 11.58 3.45
C ILE A 128 8.11 10.62 2.69
N GLY A 129 7.56 9.71 1.88
CA GLY A 129 8.34 8.80 1.04
C GLY A 129 9.23 9.55 0.05
N GLN A 130 8.73 10.63 -0.55
CA GLN A 130 9.49 11.48 -1.46
C GLN A 130 10.65 12.20 -0.75
N LEU A 131 10.46 12.63 0.50
CA LEU A 131 11.51 13.27 1.29
C LEU A 131 12.61 12.29 1.70
N LEU A 132 12.23 11.05 2.01
CA LEU A 132 13.17 9.98 2.38
C LEU A 132 13.91 9.42 1.16
N LYS A 133 13.27 9.32 0.00
CA LYS A 133 13.80 8.63 -1.18
C LYS A 133 15.22 9.06 -1.51
N GLY A 134 16.14 8.09 -1.55
CA GLY A 134 17.55 8.27 -1.90
C GLY A 134 18.43 8.89 -0.81
N LYS A 135 17.87 9.25 0.36
CA LYS A 135 18.66 9.74 1.49
C LYS A 135 19.47 8.62 2.14
N GLU A 136 20.57 9.01 2.77
CA GLU A 136 21.49 8.13 3.48
C GLU A 136 21.45 8.40 5.00
N VAL A 137 22.00 7.49 5.80
CA VAL A 137 22.14 7.68 7.25
C VAL A 137 22.84 9.01 7.55
N GLY A 138 22.34 9.72 8.56
CA GLY A 138 22.81 11.04 8.97
C GLY A 138 22.09 12.21 8.32
N HIS A 139 21.39 12.01 7.18
CA HIS A 139 20.59 13.07 6.56
C HIS A 139 19.38 13.46 7.41
N GLU A 140 18.95 14.71 7.23
CA GLU A 140 17.72 15.25 7.81
C GLU A 140 16.65 15.48 6.75
N ILE A 141 15.40 15.29 7.14
CA ILE A 141 14.20 15.63 6.38
C ILE A 141 13.29 16.50 7.23
N GLN A 142 12.50 17.37 6.60
CA GLN A 142 11.47 18.16 7.27
C GLN A 142 10.09 17.68 6.82
N PHE A 143 9.32 17.10 7.74
CA PHE A 143 7.98 16.59 7.45
C PHE A 143 6.99 17.13 8.48
N ASN A 144 5.89 17.74 8.00
CA ASN A 144 4.87 18.39 8.83
C ASN A 144 5.47 19.38 9.85
N GLY A 145 6.46 20.17 9.44
CA GLY A 145 7.12 21.15 10.32
C GLY A 145 8.10 20.55 11.34
N VAL A 146 8.31 19.23 11.33
CA VAL A 146 9.21 18.53 12.25
C VAL A 146 10.44 18.03 11.50
N THR A 147 11.64 18.39 11.98
CA THR A 147 12.90 17.84 11.49
C THR A 147 13.11 16.43 12.04
N GLN A 148 13.45 15.50 11.14
CA GLN A 148 13.76 14.12 11.46
C GLN A 148 15.12 13.73 10.88
N GLN A 149 15.97 13.15 11.70
CA GLN A 149 17.28 12.63 11.27
C GLN A 149 17.16 11.13 11.01
N ILE A 150 17.74 10.67 9.90
CA ILE A 150 17.85 9.25 9.57
C ILE A 150 18.99 8.66 10.39
N LEU A 151 18.65 7.72 11.28
CA LEU A 151 19.59 7.08 12.20
C LEU A 151 20.11 5.76 11.67
N GLU A 152 19.29 5.05 10.88
CA GLU A 152 19.59 3.70 10.42
C GLU A 152 18.83 3.43 9.12
N ILE A 153 19.48 2.76 8.18
CA ILE A 153 18.85 2.21 6.99
C ILE A 153 19.25 0.74 6.93
N ILE A 154 18.24 -0.09 6.79
CA ILE A 154 18.31 -1.54 6.78
C ILE A 154 17.77 -2.01 5.44
#